data_AF-A0A4Y2PDY9-F1
#
_entry.id   AF-A0A4Y2PDY9-F1
#
_cell.length_a   1.000
_cell.length_b   1.000
_cell.length_c   1.000
_cell.angle_alpha   90.00
_cell.angle_beta   90.00
_cell.angle_gamma   90.00
#
_symmetry.space_group_name_H-M   'P 1'
#
loop_
_entity.id
_entity.type
_entity.pdbx_description
1 polymer ?
#
loop_
_entity_poly.entity_id
_entity_poly.type
_entity_poly.pdbx_seq_one_letter_code
_entity_poly.pdbx_strand_id
1 'polypeptide(L)'
;MLGTYKKGHAISFLNHNGQTVSQVRDIANILGTKFSKLSSNESYLPVFAAYKQKEERKSLNFKTSTCKEYNAPFTVQELTAALNKTRPTLSGPDRIHTVMC
;
A
#
# COMPACT_ATOMS: atom_id res chain seq x y z
N MET A 1 10.49 -6.13 -14.41
CA MET A 1 9.36 -6.03 -15.35
C MET A 1 8.42 -4.97 -14.83
N LEU A 2 8.42 -3.77 -15.43
CA LEU A 2 7.38 -2.77 -15.18
C LEU A 2 6.17 -3.16 -16.04
N GLY A 3 5.06 -3.54 -15.40
CA GLY A 3 3.83 -3.82 -16.12
C GLY A 3 3.31 -2.53 -16.75
N THR A 4 3.39 -2.42 -18.07
CA THR A 4 2.75 -1.33 -18.80
C THR A 4 1.28 -1.68 -19.01
N TYR A 5 0.38 -0.98 -18.31
CA TYR A 5 -1.05 -1.07 -18.57
C TYR A 5 -1.34 -0.54 -19.98
N LYS A 6 -1.92 -1.38 -20.85
CA LYS A 6 -2.31 -0.96 -22.20
C LYS A 6 -3.41 0.10 -22.10
N LYS A 7 -3.07 1.34 -22.46
CA LYS A 7 -4.01 2.46 -22.63
C LYS A 7 -4.94 2.10 -23.81
N GLY A 8 -6.15 1.64 -23.51
CA GLY A 8 -7.12 1.31 -24.56
C GLY A 8 -8.18 0.26 -24.24
N HIS A 9 -8.10 -0.47 -23.12
CA HIS A 9 -9.12 -1.46 -22.74
C HIS A 9 -9.58 -1.32 -21.29
N ALA A 10 -9.98 -0.13 -20.87
CA ALA A 10 -10.68 0.05 -19.61
C ALA A 10 -12.18 0.01 -19.89
N ILE A 11 -12.78 -1.18 -19.87
CA ILE A 11 -14.21 -1.26 -19.59
C ILE A 11 -14.38 -0.91 -18.11
N SER A 12 -14.45 0.39 -17.80
CA SER A 12 -14.68 0.88 -16.44
C SER A 12 -16.17 1.13 -16.26
N PHE A 13 -16.97 0.07 -16.24
CA PHE A 13 -18.37 0.20 -15.84
C PHE A 13 -18.69 -0.72 -14.66
N LEU A 14 -19.48 -0.21 -13.73
CA LEU A 14 -19.99 -0.93 -12.57
C LEU A 14 -21.52 -0.90 -12.62
N ASN A 15 -22.16 -2.07 -12.56
CA ASN A 15 -23.59 -2.10 -12.28
C ASN A 15 -23.80 -1.97 -10.77
N HIS A 16 -24.49 -0.91 -10.34
CA HIS A 16 -24.84 -0.68 -8.96
C HIS A 16 -26.33 -0.37 -8.88
N ASN A 17 -27.10 -1.22 -8.18
CA ASN A 17 -28.56 -1.12 -8.05
C ASN A 17 -29.30 -1.02 -9.39
N GLY A 18 -28.83 -1.74 -10.42
CA GLY A 18 -29.42 -1.71 -11.77
C GLY A 18 -28.96 -0.55 -12.64
N GLN A 19 -28.18 0.40 -12.11
CA GLN A 19 -27.61 1.51 -12.87
C GLN A 19 -26.17 1.21 -13.27
N THR A 20 -25.85 1.44 -14.54
CA THR A 20 -24.47 1.37 -15.04
C THR A 20 -23.73 2.69 -14.75
N VAL A 21 -22.66 2.61 -13.97
CA VAL A 21 -21.78 3.73 -13.61
C VAL A 21 -20.47 3.59 -14.37
N SER A 22 -20.10 4.58 -15.19
CA SER A 22 -18.91 4.52 -16.05
C SER A 22 -17.79 5.48 -15.64
N GLN A 23 -18.08 6.46 -14.79
CA GLN A 23 -17.11 7.44 -14.32
C GLN A 23 -16.20 6.82 -13.26
N VAL A 24 -14.88 6.88 -13.47
CA VAL A 24 -13.88 6.24 -12.60
C VAL A 24 -13.98 6.70 -11.15
N ARG A 25 -14.20 8.00 -10.93
CA ARG A 25 -14.35 8.58 -9.59
C ARG A 25 -15.59 8.00 -8.88
N ASP A 26 -16.70 7.88 -9.59
CA ASP A 26 -17.94 7.39 -9.02
C ASP A 26 -17.86 5.89 -8.72
N ILE A 27 -17.22 5.12 -9.61
CA ILE A 27 -16.90 3.71 -9.36
C ILE A 27 -16.03 3.57 -8.09
N ALA A 28 -14.97 4.37 -7.97
CA ALA A 28 -14.10 4.35 -6.79
C ALA A 28 -14.86 4.70 -5.51
N ASN A 29 -15.74 5.70 -5.55
CA ASN A 29 -16.58 6.09 -4.42
C ASN A 29 -17.58 4.99 -4.03
N ILE A 30 -18.22 4.34 -5.00
CA ILE A 30 -19.15 3.23 -4.73
C ILE A 30 -18.40 2.07 -4.08
N LEU A 31 -17.25 1.68 -4.62
CA LEU A 31 -16.42 0.62 -4.02
C LEU A 31 -15.96 1.00 -2.61
N GLY A 32 -15.44 2.21 -2.43
CA GLY A 32 -14.98 2.72 -1.14
C GLY A 32 -16.09 2.73 -0.08
N THR A 33 -17.28 3.22 -0.43
CA THR A 33 -18.43 3.20 0.48
C THR A 33 -18.88 1.78 0.81
N LYS A 34 -18.80 0.84 -0.15
CA LYS A 34 -19.18 -0.55 0.09
C LYS A 34 -18.19 -1.28 1.00
N PHE A 35 -16.89 -1.07 0.80
CA PHE A 35 -15.85 -1.57 1.70
C PHE A 35 -15.91 -0.95 3.09
N SER A 36 -16.17 0.36 3.18
CA SER A 36 -16.35 1.05 4.46
C SER A 36 -17.51 0.46 5.25
N LYS A 37 -18.66 0.22 4.60
CA LYS A 37 -19.81 -0.44 5.23
C LYS A 37 -19.46 -1.84 5.69
N LEU A 38 -18.89 -2.69 4.83
CA LEU A 38 -18.52 -4.06 5.20
C LEU A 38 -17.48 -4.15 6.32
N SER A 39 -16.59 -3.16 6.39
CA SER A 39 -15.55 -3.08 7.43
C SER A 39 -16.02 -2.36 8.69
N SER A 40 -17.27 -1.89 8.71
CA SER A 40 -17.85 -1.26 9.89
C SER A 40 -18.14 -2.31 10.96
N ASN A 41 -18.09 -1.89 12.22
CA ASN A 41 -18.40 -2.77 13.34
C ASN A 41 -19.86 -3.28 13.31
N GLU A 42 -20.75 -2.57 12.62
CA GLU A 42 -22.17 -2.93 12.44
C GLU A 42 -22.36 -4.11 11.49
N SER A 43 -21.40 -4.40 10.62
CA SER A 43 -21.46 -5.50 9.66
C SER A 43 -20.89 -6.82 10.20
N TYR A 44 -20.32 -6.81 11.41
CA TYR A 44 -19.74 -8.00 12.02
C TYR A 44 -20.75 -8.75 12.87
N LEU A 45 -20.60 -10.07 12.92
CA LEU A 45 -21.29 -10.89 13.92
C LEU A 45 -20.89 -10.41 15.33
N PRO A 46 -21.84 -10.37 16.29
CA PRO A 46 -21.57 -9.88 17.64
C PRO A 46 -20.35 -10.53 18.32
N VAL A 47 -20.14 -11.83 18.06
CA VAL A 47 -19.00 -12.60 18.58
C VAL A 47 -17.66 -12.06 18.06
N PHE A 48 -17.57 -11.75 16.76
CA PHE A 48 -16.35 -11.20 16.16
C PHE A 48 -16.13 -9.74 16.59
N ALA A 49 -17.19 -8.94 16.69
CA ALA A 49 -17.10 -7.56 17.18
C ALA A 49 -16.53 -7.49 18.61
N ALA A 50 -17.00 -8.39 19.50
CA ALA A 50 -16.49 -8.50 20.86
C ALA A 50 -15.02 -8.94 20.90
N TYR A 51 -14.64 -9.92 20.07
CA TYR A 51 -13.24 -10.34 19.92
C TYR A 51 -12.35 -9.19 19.44
N LYS A 52 -12.72 -8.53 18.34
CA LYS A 52 -11.99 -7.38 17.78
C LYS A 52 -11.80 -6.28 18.82
N GLN A 53 -12.86 -5.86 19.51
CA GLN A 53 -12.77 -4.81 20.54
C GLN A 53 -11.84 -5.21 21.69
N LYS A 54 -11.84 -6.48 22.10
CA LYS A 54 -10.93 -6.99 23.14
C LYS A 54 -9.48 -6.94 22.67
N GLU A 55 -9.21 -7.34 21.43
CA GLU A 55 -7.85 -7.40 20.89
C GLU A 55 -7.29 -6.00 20.57
N GLU A 56 -8.08 -5.11 19.98
CA GLU A 56 -7.68 -3.73 19.65
C GLU A 56 -7.39 -2.86 20.88
N ARG A 57 -7.97 -3.20 22.04
CA ARG A 57 -7.68 -2.53 23.32
C ARG A 57 -6.33 -2.90 23.92
N LYS A 58 -5.69 -3.97 23.44
CA LYS A 58 -4.37 -4.38 23.93
C LYS A 58 -3.35 -3.34 23.51
N SER A 59 -2.65 -2.75 24.48
CA SER A 59 -1.56 -1.83 24.18
C SER A 59 -0.43 -2.58 23.47
N LEU A 60 -0.04 -2.09 22.29
CA LEU A 60 1.13 -2.58 21.59
C LEU A 60 2.37 -1.96 22.20
N ASN A 61 3.25 -2.80 22.74
CA ASN A 61 4.56 -2.34 23.19
C ASN A 61 5.53 -2.26 22.00
N PHE A 62 5.68 -1.07 21.44
CA PHE A 62 6.66 -0.80 20.38
C PHE A 62 8.10 -0.66 20.90
N LYS A 63 8.31 -0.72 22.22
CA LYS A 63 9.67 -0.76 22.78
C LYS A 63 10.25 -2.14 22.54
N THR A 64 10.96 -2.29 21.43
CA THR A 64 11.80 -3.44 21.20
C THR A 64 13.14 -3.21 21.90
N SER A 65 13.45 -4.03 22.91
CA SER A 65 14.78 -4.08 23.54
C SER A 65 15.84 -4.74 22.65
N THR A 66 15.44 -5.22 21.47
CA THR A 66 16.35 -5.85 20.50
C THR A 66 16.77 -4.82 19.46
N CYS A 67 18.05 -4.46 19.48
CA CYS A 67 18.67 -3.82 18.33
C CYS A 67 18.66 -4.84 17.19
N LYS A 68 17.79 -4.62 16.19
CA LYS A 68 17.78 -5.43 14.98
C LYS A 68 18.92 -4.95 14.09
N GLU A 69 19.56 -5.88 13.39
CA GLU A 69 20.69 -5.56 12.50
C GLU A 69 20.33 -4.50 11.45
N TYR A 70 19.08 -4.48 10.96
CA TYR A 70 18.60 -3.45 10.02
C TYR A 70 18.52 -2.03 10.62
N ASN A 71 18.51 -1.90 11.95
CA ASN A 71 18.51 -0.61 12.65
C ASN A 71 19.93 -0.14 13.02
N ALA A 72 20.96 -0.96 12.79
CA ALA A 72 22.33 -0.54 13.00
C ALA A 72 22.74 0.51 11.95
N PRO A 73 23.61 1.46 12.28
CA PRO A 73 24.23 2.31 11.27
C PRO A 73 24.91 1.45 10.21
N PHE A 74 24.64 1.74 8.94
CA PHE A 74 25.30 1.04 7.84
C PHE A 74 26.78 1.47 7.74
N THR A 75 27.62 0.55 7.29
CA THR A 75 29.03 0.78 7.02
C THR A 75 29.24 1.41 5.65
N VAL A 76 30.38 2.08 5.46
CA VAL A 76 30.78 2.60 4.13
C VAL A 76 30.86 1.46 3.10
N GLN A 77 31.23 0.24 3.52
CA GLN A 77 31.29 -0.92 2.64
C GLN A 77 29.89 -1.33 2.15
N GLU A 78 28.89 -1.34 3.03
CA GLU A 78 27.49 -1.64 2.66
C GLU A 78 26.94 -0.58 1.70
N LEU A 79 27.21 0.70 1.95
CA LEU A 79 26.84 1.78 1.04
C LEU A 79 27.48 1.58 -0.35
N THR A 80 28.79 1.32 -0.38
CA THR A 80 29.54 1.12 -1.63
C THR A 80 29.01 -0.09 -2.40
N ALA A 81 28.75 -1.20 -1.69
CA ALA A 81 28.19 -2.41 -2.30
C ALA A 81 26.76 -2.19 -2.83
N ALA A 82 25.95 -1.38 -2.16
CA ALA A 82 24.62 -1.01 -2.62
C ALA A 82 24.69 -0.16 -3.89
N LEU A 83 25.57 0.86 -3.92
CA LEU A 83 25.80 1.71 -5.10
C LEU A 83 26.26 0.88 -6.31
N ASN A 84 27.23 -0.03 -6.14
CA ASN A 84 27.70 -0.91 -7.21
C ASN A 84 26.63 -1.86 -7.78
N LYS A 85 25.58 -2.16 -7.01
CA LYS A 85 24.44 -2.96 -7.46
C LYS A 85 23.37 -2.14 -8.18
N THR A 86 23.45 -0.81 -8.13
CA THR A 86 22.47 0.04 -8.81
C THR A 86 22.59 -0.11 -10.33
N ARG A 87 21.44 -0.05 -11.02
CA ARG A 87 21.40 -0.11 -12.47
C ARG A 87 21.27 1.31 -13.02
N PRO A 88 21.82 1.60 -14.21
CA PRO A 88 21.51 2.83 -14.92
C PRO A 88 20.01 2.84 -15.23
N THR A 89 19.28 3.73 -14.57
CA THR A 89 17.85 3.95 -14.78
C THR A 89 17.61 5.43 -15.08
N LEU A 90 16.47 5.74 -15.70
CA LEU A 90 16.04 7.13 -15.88
C LEU A 90 15.95 7.83 -14.52
N SER A 91 16.31 9.12 -14.49
CA SER A 91 16.21 9.92 -13.27
C SER A 91 14.78 10.06 -12.79
N GLY A 92 14.65 10.14 -11.46
CA GLY A 92 13.42 10.55 -10.83
C GLY A 92 13.11 12.03 -11.08
N PRO A 93 12.02 12.55 -10.48
CA PRO A 93 11.64 13.96 -10.57
C PRO A 93 12.70 14.94 -10.05
N ASP A 94 13.62 14.46 -9.21
CA ASP A 94 14.79 15.18 -8.70
C ASP A 94 15.92 15.36 -9.73
N ARG A 95 15.82 14.69 -10.88
CA ARG A 95 16.79 14.73 -12.00
C ARG A 95 18.19 14.24 -11.64
N ILE A 96 18.31 13.42 -10.59
CA ILE A 96 19.59 12.81 -10.21
C ILE A 96 19.75 11.51 -11.00
N HIS A 97 20.85 11.37 -11.73
CA HIS A 97 21.13 10.20 -12.56
C HIS A 97 22.00 9.19 -11.80
N THR A 98 21.66 7.89 -11.85
CA THR A 98 22.43 6.83 -11.18
C THR A 98 23.81 6.59 -11.80
N VAL A 99 24.08 7.16 -12.98
CA VAL A 99 25.41 7.15 -13.65
C VAL A 99 26.40 8.19 -13.09
N MET A 100 25.99 8.99 -12.09
CA MET A 100 26.90 9.93 -11.39
C MET A 100 27.39 9.40 -10.03
N CYS A 101 27.06 8.15 -9.66
CA CYS A 101 27.62 7.44 -8.52
C CYS A 101 28.59 6.36 -9.00
#